data_AF-A0A3L6SMY6-F1
#
_entry.id   AF-A0A3L6SMY6-F1
#
_cell.length_a   1.000
_cell.length_b   1.000
_cell.length_c   1.000
_cell.angle_alpha   90.00
_cell.angle_beta   90.00
_cell.angle_gamma   90.00
#
_symmetry.space_group_name_H-M   'P 1'
#
loop_
_entity.id
_entity.type
_entity.pdbx_description
1 polymer ?
#
loop_
_entity_poly.entity_id
_entity_poly.type
_entity_poly.pdbx_seq_one_letter_code
_entity_poly.pdbx_strand_id
1 'polypeptide(L)'
;MGAVVACTMAPSQVPKLTETALGGCCKVCQEPEEKGKRFLICGHSLCMYKYYHIRCLSPEQIASDQQQGEQCWYCPSCLCRGCFCDMDDNEIIMCDGCDEAYHLYCLSPPLTSVPKGHWYCQFCTEAKAREGEMKKYEKRMLQLHRKRHRAMVKSDKYVGMGLLLDALAKLEEEEAIAEKRKRDEEAAAAAMEKRKRDEEVAAAAMEELRGDEEAATAAK
;
A
#
# COMPACT_ATOMS: atom_id res chain seq x y z
N MET A 1 41.98 14.45 4.76
CA MET A 1 41.95 15.89 4.44
C MET A 1 40.94 16.07 3.30
N GLY A 2 39.65 16.08 3.62
CA GLY A 2 38.60 16.38 2.64
C GLY A 2 38.20 17.83 2.83
N ALA A 3 38.37 18.65 1.79
CA ALA A 3 37.95 20.04 1.83
C ALA A 3 36.42 20.08 1.97
N VAL A 4 35.94 20.58 3.11
CA VAL A 4 34.53 20.96 3.25
C VAL A 4 34.38 22.23 2.42
N VAL A 5 33.86 22.09 1.20
CA VAL A 5 33.56 23.24 0.35
C VAL A 5 32.38 23.95 0.99
N ALA A 6 32.68 25.01 1.75
CA ALA A 6 31.67 25.92 2.25
C ALA A 6 31.09 26.70 1.05
N CYS A 7 29.99 26.22 0.50
CA CYS A 7 29.26 26.90 -0.55
C CYS A 7 28.52 28.11 0.05
N THR A 8 29.13 29.29 -0.04
CA THR A 8 28.51 30.57 0.30
C THR A 8 27.54 30.99 -0.80
N MET A 9 26.26 31.16 -0.47
CA MET A 9 25.18 31.51 -1.41
C MET A 9 25.18 32.99 -1.82
N ALA A 10 24.80 33.25 -3.06
CA ALA A 10 24.35 34.57 -3.54
C ALA A 10 22.85 34.78 -3.21
N PRO A 11 22.40 36.00 -2.86
CA PRO A 11 21.04 36.23 -2.38
C PRO A 11 20.07 36.53 -3.52
N SER A 12 19.27 35.56 -3.96
CA SER A 12 17.93 35.83 -4.50
C SER A 12 17.15 34.54 -4.70
N GLN A 13 15.88 34.57 -4.27
CA GLN A 13 14.83 33.56 -4.36
C GLN A 13 14.70 32.66 -3.12
N VAL A 14 13.87 33.12 -2.18
CA VAL A 14 13.34 32.26 -1.11
C VAL A 14 12.43 31.22 -1.78
N PRO A 15 12.73 29.91 -1.69
CA PRO A 15 11.89 28.90 -2.29
C PRO A 15 10.52 28.86 -1.58
N LYS A 16 9.44 28.72 -2.36
CA LYS A 16 8.08 28.58 -1.81
C LYS A 16 7.96 27.19 -1.18
N LEU A 17 7.73 27.12 0.13
CA LEU A 17 7.49 25.86 0.86
C LEU A 17 6.35 25.07 0.22
N THR A 18 6.46 23.73 0.18
CA THR A 18 5.37 22.89 -0.33
C THR A 18 4.19 22.88 0.64
N GLU A 19 3.00 22.56 0.13
CA GLU A 19 1.79 22.40 0.96
C GLU A 19 2.01 21.40 2.10
N THR A 20 2.78 20.33 1.86
CA THR A 20 3.16 19.36 2.90
C THR A 20 4.04 19.98 3.99
N ALA A 21 4.99 20.84 3.64
CA ALA A 21 5.84 21.51 4.62
C ALA A 21 5.09 22.60 5.39
N LEU A 22 4.16 23.32 4.75
CA LEU A 22 3.29 24.29 5.41
C LEU A 22 2.28 23.63 6.34
N GLY A 23 1.77 22.45 5.96
CA GLY A 23 0.82 21.67 6.76
C GLY A 23 1.45 20.83 7.87
N GLY A 24 2.78 20.78 7.99
CA GLY A 24 3.46 19.92 8.96
C GLY A 24 3.25 18.43 8.67
N CYS A 25 3.10 18.07 7.39
CA CYS A 25 2.82 16.71 6.94
C CYS A 25 4.07 16.04 6.37
N CYS A 26 4.13 14.72 6.50
CA CYS A 26 5.17 13.91 5.87
C CYS A 26 5.17 14.09 4.35
N LYS A 27 6.32 14.34 3.74
CA LYS A 27 6.46 14.39 2.27
C LYS A 27 6.03 13.09 1.57
N VAL A 28 6.28 11.93 2.19
CA VAL A 28 6.05 10.62 1.57
C VAL A 28 4.57 10.22 1.64
N CYS A 29 3.97 10.23 2.82
CA CYS A 29 2.58 9.76 3.02
C CYS A 29 1.55 10.89 3.17
N GLN A 30 1.98 12.14 3.22
CA GLN A 30 1.14 13.34 3.35
C GLN A 30 0.29 13.41 4.64
N GLU A 31 0.56 12.53 5.60
CA GLU A 31 -0.08 12.54 6.91
C GLU A 31 0.71 13.39 7.93
N PRO A 32 0.03 14.08 8.86
CA PRO A 32 0.65 14.80 9.97
C PRO A 32 1.18 13.84 11.05
N GLU A 33 1.88 14.39 12.04
CA GLU A 33 2.37 13.60 13.19
C GLU A 33 1.21 13.14 14.08
N GLU A 34 1.11 11.83 14.31
CA GLU A 34 0.16 11.22 15.24
C GLU A 34 0.91 10.52 16.38
N LYS A 35 0.19 10.21 17.47
CA LYS A 35 0.76 9.45 18.60
C LYS A 35 1.34 8.11 18.11
N GLY A 36 2.68 8.01 18.10
CA GLY A 36 3.42 6.81 17.71
C GLY A 36 4.09 6.86 16.33
N LYS A 37 3.81 7.89 15.51
CA LYS A 37 4.50 8.12 14.22
C LYS A 37 5.43 9.33 14.37
N ARG A 38 6.68 9.11 14.80
CA ARG A 38 7.65 10.21 14.96
C ARG A 38 8.17 10.73 13.63
N PHE A 39 8.32 12.05 13.55
CA PHE A 39 9.05 12.69 12.44
C PHE A 39 10.56 12.69 12.63
N LEU A 40 11.26 12.68 11.50
CA LEU A 40 12.62 13.14 11.32
C LEU A 40 12.54 14.46 10.54
N ILE A 41 13.18 15.51 11.07
CA ILE A 41 13.06 16.87 10.56
C ILE A 41 14.37 17.26 9.90
N CYS A 42 14.29 17.72 8.65
CA CYS A 42 15.46 18.16 7.92
C CYS A 42 16.04 19.46 8.51
N GLY A 43 17.36 19.49 8.72
CA GLY A 43 18.08 20.68 9.19
C GLY A 43 18.46 21.68 8.09
N HIS A 44 18.23 21.37 6.81
CA HIS A 44 18.47 22.34 5.74
C HIS A 44 17.49 23.52 5.85
N SER A 45 18.03 24.73 6.00
CA SER A 45 17.28 25.97 6.23
C SER A 45 16.25 26.29 5.15
N LEU A 46 16.56 25.99 3.88
CA LEU A 46 15.68 26.22 2.73
C LEU A 46 14.97 24.93 2.25
N CYS A 47 14.89 23.91 3.11
CA CYS A 47 14.25 22.65 2.75
C CYS A 47 12.75 22.85 2.45
N MET A 48 12.35 22.54 1.21
CA MET A 48 10.96 22.65 0.77
C MET A 48 10.02 21.62 1.40
N TYR A 49 10.55 20.49 1.90
CA TYR A 49 9.75 19.32 2.33
C TYR A 49 9.72 19.11 3.84
N LYS A 50 10.85 19.38 4.52
CA LYS A 50 11.09 19.45 5.97
C LYS A 50 10.74 18.23 6.84
N TYR A 51 9.57 17.62 6.68
CA TYR A 51 9.02 16.58 7.58
C TYR A 51 8.91 15.22 6.90
N TYR A 52 9.43 14.18 7.56
CA TYR A 52 9.39 12.80 7.11
C TYR A 52 9.11 11.87 8.28
N HIS A 53 8.17 10.93 8.15
CA HIS A 53 8.05 9.89 9.17
C HIS A 53 9.28 8.98 9.13
N ILE A 54 9.80 8.60 10.31
CA ILE A 54 10.91 7.64 10.41
C ILE A 54 10.57 6.33 9.67
N ARG A 55 9.32 5.88 9.74
CA ARG A 55 8.85 4.66 9.06
C ARG A 55 8.70 4.82 7.53
N CYS A 56 8.61 6.04 7.03
CA CYS A 56 8.50 6.32 5.59
C CYS A 56 9.88 6.46 4.93
N LEU A 57 10.96 6.35 5.70
CA LEU A 57 12.33 6.41 5.20
C LEU A 57 12.95 5.01 5.25
N SER A 58 13.82 4.72 4.29
CA SER A 58 14.70 3.56 4.37
C SER A 58 15.81 3.78 5.41
N PRO A 59 16.42 2.71 5.94
CA PRO A 59 17.58 2.83 6.83
C PRO A 59 18.70 3.68 6.23
N GLU A 60 18.96 3.56 4.93
CA GLU A 60 19.99 4.30 4.19
C GLU A 60 19.66 5.80 4.10
N GLN A 61 18.38 6.17 4.05
CA GLN A 61 17.95 7.57 4.05
C GLN A 61 18.03 8.21 5.45
N ILE A 62 17.84 7.41 6.51
CA ILE A 62 17.94 7.85 7.89
C ILE A 62 19.41 8.03 8.28
N ALA A 63 20.26 7.08 7.89
CA ALA A 63 21.67 7.05 8.21
C ALA A 63 22.49 6.64 6.98
N SER A 64 23.38 7.53 6.56
CA SER A 64 24.34 7.30 5.48
C SER A 64 25.72 7.75 5.95
N ASP A 65 26.78 7.11 5.48
CA ASP A 65 28.18 7.50 5.79
C ASP A 65 28.43 8.98 5.51
N GLN A 66 27.79 9.51 4.47
CA GLN A 66 27.92 10.91 4.05
C GLN A 66 27.21 11.92 4.98
N GLN A 67 26.31 11.44 5.85
CA GLN A 67 25.70 12.23 6.93
C GLN A 67 26.39 11.96 8.29
N GLN A 68 27.35 11.03 8.34
CA GLN A 68 28.02 10.67 9.57
C GLN A 68 28.91 11.81 10.03
N GLY A 69 28.57 12.43 11.17
CA GLY A 69 29.30 13.56 11.72
C GLY A 69 28.69 14.94 11.38
N GLU A 70 27.61 14.97 10.61
CA GLU A 70 26.85 16.19 10.37
C GLU A 70 26.11 16.65 11.64
N GLN A 71 25.95 17.97 11.79
CA GLN A 71 25.28 18.56 12.96
C GLN A 71 23.77 18.32 12.95
N CYS A 72 23.19 17.93 11.81
CA CYS A 72 21.79 17.65 11.64
C CYS A 72 21.54 16.64 10.51
N TRP A 73 20.33 16.08 10.48
CA TRP A 73 19.92 15.18 9.42
C TRP A 73 19.39 15.95 8.20
N TYR A 74 19.74 15.51 7.00
CA TYR A 74 19.33 16.11 5.73
C TYR A 74 18.45 15.15 4.93
N CYS A 75 17.26 15.63 4.54
CA CYS A 75 16.30 14.76 3.88
C CYS A 75 16.75 14.36 2.46
N PRO A 76 16.27 13.20 1.96
CA PRO A 76 16.58 12.65 0.63
C PRO A 76 16.49 13.63 -0.54
N SER A 77 15.53 14.55 -0.47
CA SER A 77 15.13 15.33 -1.64
C SER A 77 15.63 16.78 -1.65
N CYS A 78 16.40 17.23 -0.64
CA CYS A 78 16.79 18.64 -0.54
C CYS A 78 18.25 18.94 -0.86
N LEU A 79 19.11 17.92 -0.93
CA LEU A 79 20.51 18.03 -1.27
C LEU A 79 20.85 16.92 -2.26
N CYS A 80 21.75 17.20 -3.19
CA CYS A 80 22.31 16.17 -4.05
C CYS A 80 23.05 15.12 -3.20
N ARG A 81 22.74 13.83 -3.37
CA ARG A 81 23.41 12.74 -2.65
C ARG A 81 24.84 12.48 -3.11
N GLY A 82 25.26 13.03 -4.26
CA GLY A 82 26.66 12.96 -4.70
C GLY A 82 27.56 13.97 -4.02
N CYS A 83 27.14 15.25 -3.95
CA CYS A 83 27.98 16.36 -3.48
C CYS A 83 27.47 17.05 -2.20
N PHE A 84 26.27 16.72 -1.73
CA PHE A 84 25.62 17.33 -0.56
C PHE A 84 25.38 18.84 -0.69
N CYS A 85 25.16 19.33 -1.92
CA CYS A 85 24.82 20.72 -2.22
C CYS A 85 23.41 20.84 -2.82
N ASP A 86 22.79 22.01 -2.64
CA ASP A 86 21.50 22.46 -3.16
C ASP A 86 21.63 23.46 -4.33
N MET A 87 22.76 23.45 -5.03
CA MET A 87 22.98 24.30 -6.20
C MET A 87 22.40 23.68 -7.46
N ASP A 88 22.30 24.44 -8.54
CA ASP A 88 22.04 23.91 -9.89
C ASP A 88 20.79 23.00 -9.97
N ASP A 89 19.68 23.43 -9.37
CA ASP A 89 18.39 22.71 -9.36
C ASP A 89 17.88 22.34 -10.76
N ASN A 90 18.32 23.07 -11.80
CA ASN A 90 17.98 22.78 -13.20
C ASN A 90 18.66 21.52 -13.75
N GLU A 91 19.72 21.06 -13.10
CA GLU A 91 20.51 19.87 -13.48
C GLU A 91 20.39 18.76 -12.44
N ILE A 92 19.27 18.72 -11.71
CA ILE A 92 18.99 17.68 -10.72
C ILE A 92 18.00 16.64 -11.25
N ILE A 93 18.18 15.39 -10.86
CA ILE A 93 17.28 14.27 -11.12
C ILE A 93 16.95 13.57 -9.81
N MET A 94 15.69 13.16 -9.66
CA MET A 94 15.25 12.35 -8.51
C MET A 94 15.10 10.90 -8.92
N CYS A 95 15.51 9.99 -8.04
CA CYS A 95 15.32 8.56 -8.24
C CYS A 95 13.84 8.16 -8.03
N ASP A 96 13.21 7.52 -9.01
CA ASP A 96 11.83 7.01 -8.89
C ASP A 96 11.66 5.86 -7.89
N GLY A 97 12.75 5.38 -7.30
CA GLY A 97 12.75 4.29 -6.30
C GLY A 97 12.90 4.77 -4.85
N CYS A 98 13.63 5.86 -4.63
CA CYS A 98 13.97 6.33 -3.28
C CYS A 98 13.81 7.85 -3.10
N ASP A 99 13.35 8.60 -4.10
CA ASP A 99 13.18 10.07 -4.05
C ASP A 99 14.44 10.85 -3.63
N GLU A 100 15.62 10.23 -3.76
CA GLU A 100 16.90 10.89 -3.56
C GLU A 100 17.27 11.74 -4.76
N ALA A 101 17.74 12.95 -4.48
CA ALA A 101 18.14 13.92 -5.50
C ALA A 101 19.63 13.75 -5.86
N TYR A 102 19.96 13.87 -7.14
CA TYR A 102 21.32 13.82 -7.67
C TYR A 102 21.49 14.84 -8.78
N HIS A 103 22.61 15.56 -8.81
CA HIS A 103 22.99 16.29 -10.02
C HIS A 103 23.33 15.31 -11.13
N LEU A 104 22.96 15.66 -12.37
CA LEU A 104 23.27 14.87 -13.55
C LEU A 104 24.78 14.61 -13.67
N TYR A 105 25.61 15.60 -13.31
CA TYR A 105 27.08 15.49 -13.32
C TYR A 105 27.69 14.80 -12.10
N CYS A 106 26.94 14.65 -11.00
CA CYS A 106 27.41 13.92 -9.82
C CYS A 106 27.21 12.40 -9.94
N LEU A 107 26.52 11.95 -10.99
CA LEU A 107 26.31 10.54 -11.27
C LEU A 107 27.57 9.91 -11.87
N SER A 108 27.68 8.58 -11.74
CA SER A 108 28.74 7.79 -12.36
C SER A 108 28.12 6.68 -13.21
N PRO A 109 28.15 6.77 -14.55
CA PRO A 109 28.69 7.88 -15.35
C PRO A 109 27.80 9.15 -15.28
N PRO A 110 28.37 10.35 -15.53
CA PRO A 110 27.60 11.59 -15.63
C PRO A 110 26.55 11.53 -16.74
N LEU A 111 25.38 12.10 -16.47
CA LEU A 111 24.32 12.30 -17.46
C LEU A 111 24.43 13.69 -18.07
N THR A 112 24.14 13.81 -19.36
CA THR A 112 24.11 15.11 -20.06
C THR A 112 22.73 15.74 -20.08
N SER A 113 21.69 14.95 -19.83
CA SER A 113 20.31 15.41 -19.79
C SER A 113 19.46 14.42 -18.97
N VAL A 114 18.32 14.88 -18.47
CA VAL A 114 17.35 14.02 -17.79
C VAL A 114 16.82 12.98 -18.80
N PRO A 115 16.98 11.67 -18.53
CA PRO A 115 16.49 10.61 -19.40
C PRO A 115 14.97 10.62 -19.50
N LYS A 116 14.44 10.11 -20.61
CA LYS A 116 13.00 9.96 -20.79
C LYS A 116 12.50 8.73 -20.02
N GLY A 117 11.39 8.88 -19.31
CA GLY A 117 10.78 7.80 -18.54
C GLY A 117 11.39 7.68 -17.14
N HIS A 118 11.29 6.50 -16.55
CA HIS A 118 11.74 6.29 -15.18
C HIS A 118 13.26 6.16 -15.08
N TRP A 119 13.82 6.78 -14.05
CA TRP A 119 15.23 6.69 -13.71
C TRP A 119 15.42 6.20 -12.27
N TYR A 120 16.39 5.33 -12.09
CA TYR A 120 16.75 4.76 -10.79
C TYR A 120 18.24 5.01 -10.52
N CYS A 121 18.56 5.43 -9.30
CA CYS A 121 19.94 5.57 -8.88
C CYS A 121 20.67 4.20 -8.84
N GLN A 122 21.99 4.24 -8.71
CA GLN A 122 22.82 3.04 -8.66
C GLN A 122 22.38 2.10 -7.53
N PHE A 123 22.09 2.63 -6.33
CA PHE A 123 21.65 1.84 -5.19
C PHE A 123 20.33 1.11 -5.44
N CYS A 124 19.32 1.80 -5.99
CA CYS A 124 18.04 1.18 -6.34
C CYS A 124 18.19 0.13 -7.45
N THR A 125 19.08 0.38 -8.42
CA THR A 125 19.36 -0.56 -9.51
C THR A 125 20.02 -1.84 -8.98
N GLU A 126 21.03 -1.70 -8.12
CA GLU A 126 21.72 -2.81 -7.46
C GLU A 126 20.81 -3.59 -6.49
N ALA A 127 19.95 -2.89 -5.75
CA ALA A 127 18.97 -3.52 -4.88
C ALA A 127 18.00 -4.41 -5.67
N LYS A 128 17.45 -3.91 -6.79
CA LYS A 128 16.58 -4.70 -7.68
C LYS A 128 17.32 -5.89 -8.30
N ALA A 129 18.59 -5.72 -8.67
CA ALA A 129 19.41 -6.82 -9.18
C ALA A 129 19.59 -7.93 -8.13
N ARG A 130 20.00 -7.58 -6.90
CA ARG A 130 20.14 -8.53 -5.78
C ARG A 130 18.83 -9.23 -5.46
N GLU A 131 17.71 -8.52 -5.44
CA GLU A 131 16.39 -9.12 -5.22
C GLU A 131 16.08 -10.17 -6.30
N GLY A 132 16.37 -9.86 -7.57
CA GLY A 132 16.23 -10.80 -8.68
C GLY A 132 17.11 -12.03 -8.53
N GLU A 133 18.35 -11.88 -8.06
CA GLU A 133 19.26 -12.99 -7.78
C GLU A 133 18.78 -13.87 -6.62
N MET A 134 18.30 -13.26 -5.54
CA MET A 134 17.75 -13.97 -4.38
C MET A 134 16.51 -14.77 -4.77
N LYS A 135 15.59 -14.21 -5.55
CA LYS A 135 14.42 -14.95 -6.08
C LYS A 135 14.84 -16.13 -6.96
N LYS A 136 15.87 -15.96 -7.80
CA LYS A 136 16.44 -17.07 -8.59
C LYS A 136 17.04 -18.15 -7.68
N TYR A 137 17.79 -17.75 -6.65
CA TYR A 137 18.37 -18.66 -5.67
C TYR A 137 17.30 -19.42 -4.90
N GLU A 138 16.29 -18.73 -4.38
CA GLU A 138 15.13 -19.32 -3.70
C GLU A 138 14.44 -20.35 -4.60
N LYS A 139 14.16 -19.99 -5.86
CA LYS A 139 13.57 -20.91 -6.83
C LYS A 139 14.43 -22.15 -7.06
N ARG A 140 15.76 -22.00 -7.16
CA ARG A 140 16.68 -23.15 -7.28
C ARG A 140 16.65 -24.01 -6.02
N MET A 141 16.67 -23.41 -4.83
CA MET A 141 16.60 -24.13 -3.56
C MET A 141 15.29 -24.91 -3.42
N LEU A 142 14.16 -24.26 -3.71
CA LEU A 142 12.85 -24.93 -3.74
C LEU A 142 12.82 -26.06 -4.77
N GLN A 143 13.45 -25.91 -5.93
CA GLN A 143 13.55 -26.96 -6.96
C GLN A 143 14.39 -28.16 -6.52
N LEU A 144 15.56 -27.92 -5.91
CA LEU A 144 16.44 -28.98 -5.40
C LEU A 144 15.76 -29.82 -4.31
N HIS A 145 15.00 -29.16 -3.43
CA HIS A 145 14.24 -29.83 -2.38
C HIS A 145 12.85 -30.33 -2.85
N ARG A 146 12.48 -30.09 -4.13
CA ARG A 146 11.17 -30.45 -4.69
C ARG A 146 10.97 -31.95 -4.88
N LYS A 147 12.00 -32.82 -4.81
CA LYS A 147 11.82 -34.27 -5.00
C LYS A 147 12.62 -35.17 -4.05
N ARG A 148 11.91 -35.66 -3.04
CA ARG A 148 11.71 -37.12 -2.84
C ARG A 148 10.23 -37.53 -2.72
N HIS A 149 9.27 -36.69 -3.12
CA HIS A 149 7.84 -36.91 -2.80
C HIS A 149 7.01 -37.69 -3.85
N ARG A 150 7.64 -38.45 -4.77
CA ARG A 150 6.94 -39.54 -5.49
C ARG A 150 7.22 -40.92 -4.88
N ALA A 151 8.15 -41.03 -3.93
CA ALA A 151 8.55 -42.28 -3.28
C ALA A 151 8.50 -42.24 -1.74
N MET A 152 8.05 -41.14 -1.12
CA MET A 152 8.01 -40.94 0.34
C MET A 152 6.69 -40.35 0.85
N VAL A 153 5.54 -40.91 0.46
CA VAL A 153 4.29 -40.76 1.26
C VAL A 153 4.35 -41.71 2.47
N LYS A 154 5.44 -41.63 3.26
CA LYS A 154 5.65 -42.37 4.53
C LYS A 154 6.65 -41.63 5.42
N SER A 155 6.39 -40.37 5.76
CA SER A 155 7.08 -39.73 6.88
C SER A 155 6.05 -39.12 7.81
N ASP A 156 5.86 -39.79 8.95
CA ASP A 156 4.85 -39.58 10.01
C ASP A 156 4.84 -38.19 10.67
N LYS A 157 5.60 -37.20 10.17
CA LYS A 157 5.73 -35.89 10.84
C LYS A 157 4.73 -34.82 10.40
N TYR A 158 4.07 -34.98 9.25
CA TYR A 158 3.16 -33.96 8.69
C TYR A 158 1.74 -34.47 8.42
N VAL A 159 1.40 -35.70 8.84
CA VAL A 159 0.04 -36.23 8.76
C VAL A 159 -0.94 -35.31 9.50
N GLY A 160 -0.55 -34.75 10.64
CA GLY A 160 -1.37 -33.83 11.42
C GLY A 160 -1.71 -32.51 10.71
N MET A 161 -0.80 -31.96 9.89
CA MET A 161 -1.08 -30.71 9.18
C MET A 161 -1.97 -30.92 7.95
N GLY A 162 -1.87 -32.08 7.29
CA GLY A 162 -2.80 -32.48 6.24
C GLY A 162 -4.23 -32.63 6.77
N LEU A 163 -4.38 -33.29 7.92
CA LEU A 163 -5.68 -33.42 8.59
C LEU A 163 -6.27 -32.07 9.01
N LEU A 164 -5.43 -31.11 9.42
CA LEU A 164 -5.87 -29.76 9.75
C LEU A 164 -6.37 -28.99 8.53
N LEU A 165 -5.68 -29.10 7.38
CA LEU A 165 -6.14 -28.47 6.13
C LEU A 165 -7.43 -29.10 5.61
N ASP A 166 -7.54 -30.44 5.69
CA ASP A 166 -8.76 -31.15 5.30
C ASP A 166 -9.92 -30.83 6.24
N ALA A 167 -9.66 -30.67 7.55
CA ALA A 167 -10.67 -30.25 8.52
C ALA A 167 -11.12 -28.81 8.28
N LEU A 168 -10.20 -27.88 7.96
CA LEU A 168 -10.54 -26.51 7.61
C LEU A 168 -11.40 -26.45 6.34
N ALA A 169 -11.04 -27.19 5.29
CA ALA A 169 -11.83 -27.25 4.06
C ALA A 169 -13.25 -27.81 4.31
N LYS A 170 -13.38 -28.81 5.19
CA LYS A 170 -14.69 -29.35 5.59
C LYS A 170 -15.52 -28.37 6.39
N LEU A 171 -14.90 -27.61 7.29
CA LEU A 171 -15.60 -26.58 8.05
C LEU A 171 -16.10 -25.45 7.13
N GLU A 172 -15.29 -25.02 6.16
CA GLU A 172 -15.70 -24.04 5.15
C GLU A 172 -16.88 -24.56 4.30
N GLU A 173 -16.88 -25.85 3.95
CA GLU A 173 -17.97 -26.48 3.21
C GLU A 173 -19.25 -26.62 4.06
N GLU A 174 -19.13 -27.05 5.32
CA GLU A 174 -20.24 -27.16 6.27
C GLU A 174 -20.86 -25.80 6.58
N GLU A 175 -20.05 -24.75 6.75
CA GLU A 175 -20.52 -23.37 6.94
C GLU A 175 -21.26 -22.86 5.69
N ALA A 176 -20.75 -23.14 4.49
CA ALA A 176 -21.42 -22.76 3.24
C ALA A 176 -22.77 -23.50 3.06
N ILE A 177 -22.84 -24.77 3.45
CA ILE A 177 -24.09 -25.55 3.45
C ILE A 177 -25.07 -24.97 4.48
N ALA A 178 -24.61 -24.64 5.68
CA ALA A 178 -25.45 -24.05 6.73
C ALA A 178 -26.03 -22.68 6.31
N GLU A 179 -25.19 -21.81 5.75
CA GLU A 179 -25.62 -20.51 5.22
C GLU A 179 -26.63 -20.65 4.09
N LYS A 180 -26.45 -21.63 3.20
CA LYS A 180 -27.43 -21.94 2.15
C LYS A 180 -28.76 -22.39 2.74
N ARG A 181 -28.75 -23.31 3.72
CA ARG A 181 -29.98 -23.80 4.37
C ARG A 181 -30.75 -22.67 5.06
N LYS A 182 -30.04 -21.75 5.72
CA LYS A 182 -30.67 -20.57 6.33
C LYS A 182 -31.36 -19.68 5.31
N ARG A 183 -30.71 -19.42 4.15
CA ARG A 183 -31.33 -18.67 3.04
C ARG A 183 -32.56 -19.37 2.47
N ASP A 184 -32.49 -20.68 2.31
CA ASP A 184 -33.61 -21.49 1.79
C ASP A 184 -34.80 -21.50 2.77
N GLU A 185 -34.54 -21.57 4.09
CA GLU A 185 -35.55 -21.48 5.15
C GLU A 185 -36.18 -20.08 5.22
N GLU A 186 -35.37 -19.02 5.15
CA GLU A 186 -35.84 -17.62 5.10
C GLU A 186 -36.71 -17.38 3.85
N ALA A 187 -36.30 -17.91 2.70
CA ALA A 187 -37.05 -17.83 1.46
C ALA A 187 -38.37 -18.60 1.53
N ALA A 188 -38.39 -19.78 2.15
CA ALA A 188 -39.59 -20.57 2.36
C ALA A 188 -40.58 -19.87 3.31
N ALA A 189 -40.09 -19.29 4.41
CA ALA A 189 -40.90 -18.50 5.33
C ALA A 189 -41.49 -17.26 4.65
N ALA A 190 -40.69 -16.54 3.86
CA ALA A 190 -41.16 -15.40 3.08
C ALA A 190 -42.23 -15.79 2.04
N ALA A 191 -42.09 -16.96 1.41
CA ALA A 191 -43.08 -17.47 0.46
C ALA A 191 -44.41 -17.85 1.14
N MET A 192 -44.37 -18.43 2.35
CA MET A 192 -45.58 -18.71 3.14
C MET A 192 -46.29 -17.42 3.58
N GLU A 193 -45.53 -16.43 4.07
CA GLU A 193 -46.08 -15.10 4.42
C GLU A 193 -46.73 -14.43 3.22
N LYS A 194 -46.10 -14.48 2.05
CA LYS A 194 -46.66 -13.93 0.81
C LYS A 194 -47.98 -14.61 0.45
N ARG A 195 -48.05 -15.95 0.47
CA ARG A 195 -49.29 -16.69 0.18
C ARG A 195 -50.43 -16.30 1.12
N LYS A 196 -50.13 -16.16 2.42
CA LYS A 196 -51.14 -15.73 3.41
C LYS A 196 -51.68 -14.33 3.10
N ARG A 197 -50.81 -13.39 2.72
CA ARG A 197 -51.23 -12.04 2.28
C ARG A 197 -52.05 -12.10 0.99
N ASP A 198 -51.62 -12.89 0.01
CA ASP A 198 -52.35 -13.05 -1.26
C ASP A 198 -53.76 -13.65 -1.02
N GLU A 199 -53.89 -14.60 -0.08
CA GLU A 199 -55.17 -15.18 0.35
C GLU A 199 -56.05 -14.17 1.11
N GLU A 200 -55.48 -13.37 2.01
CA GLU A 200 -56.20 -12.30 2.73
C GLU A 200 -56.71 -11.22 1.78
N VAL A 201 -55.90 -10.81 0.78
CA VAL A 201 -56.30 -9.85 -0.25
C VAL A 201 -57.42 -10.43 -1.12
N ALA A 202 -57.32 -11.71 -1.51
CA ALA A 202 -58.37 -12.37 -2.28
C ALA A 202 -59.69 -12.48 -1.49
N ALA A 203 -59.61 -12.78 -0.19
CA ALA A 203 -60.79 -12.83 0.69
C ALA A 203 -61.44 -11.44 0.85
N ALA A 204 -60.65 -10.39 1.03
CA ALA A 204 -61.15 -9.01 1.10
C ALA A 204 -61.85 -8.58 -0.20
N ALA A 205 -61.27 -8.90 -1.36
CA ALA A 205 -61.88 -8.60 -2.66
C ALA A 205 -63.21 -9.35 -2.86
N MET A 206 -63.34 -10.58 -2.36
CA MET A 206 -64.60 -11.34 -2.42
C MET A 206 -65.69 -10.76 -1.51
N GLU A 207 -65.33 -10.20 -0.35
CA GLU A 207 -66.28 -9.50 0.54
C GLU A 207 -66.77 -8.17 -0.08
N GLU A 208 -65.90 -7.38 -0.72
CA GLU A 208 -66.29 -6.14 -1.41
C GLU A 208 -67.29 -6.41 -2.54
N LEU A 209 -67.06 -7.44 -3.36
CA LEU A 209 -68.00 -7.84 -4.42
C LEU A 209 -69.36 -8.30 -3.86
N ARG A 210 -69.39 -8.95 -2.69
CA ARG A 210 -70.65 -9.34 -2.02
C ARG A 210 -71.40 -8.11 -1.49
N GLY A 211 -70.69 -7.12 -0.96
CA GLY A 211 -71.28 -5.85 -0.51
C GLY A 211 -71.89 -5.04 -1.65
N ASP A 212 -71.26 -5.04 -2.82
CA ASP A 212 -71.76 -4.36 -4.02
C ASP A 212 -73.03 -5.03 -4.58
N GLU A 213 -73.15 -6.36 -4.53
CA GLU A 213 -74.38 -7.09 -4.91
C GLU A 213 -75.55 -6.88 -3.91
N GLU A 214 -75.27 -6.83 -2.60
CA GLU A 214 -76.29 -6.52 -1.57
C GLU A 214 -76.79 -5.06 -1.67
N ALA A 215 -75.90 -4.10 -1.94
CA ALA A 215 -76.30 -2.72 -2.20
C ALA A 215 -77.15 -2.56 -3.47
N ALA A 216 -76.83 -3.33 -4.52
CA ALA A 216 -77.60 -3.33 -5.77
C ALA A 216 -78.99 -3.97 -5.64
N THR A 217 -79.17 -4.92 -4.71
CA THR A 217 -80.46 -5.57 -4.44
C THR A 217 -81.36 -4.79 -3.48
N ALA A 218 -80.79 -3.96 -2.58
CA ALA A 218 -81.56 -3.08 -1.68
C ALA A 218 -82.09 -1.79 -2.35
N ALA A 219 -81.58 -1.42 -3.52
CA ALA A 219 -81.97 -0.21 -4.27
C ALA A 219 -83.16 -0.44 -5.25
N LYS A 220 -83.87 -1.57 -5.12
CA LYS A 220 -84.96 -2.00 -6.00
C LYS A 220 -86.25 -2.23 -5.21
#